data_AF-A0A815VB16-F1
#
_entry.id   AF-A0A815VB16-F1
#
_cell.length_a   1.000
_cell.length_b   1.000
_cell.length_c   1.000
_cell.angle_alpha   90.00
_cell.angle_beta   90.00
_cell.angle_gamma   90.00
#
_symmetry.space_group_name_H-M   'P 1'
#
loop_
_entity.id
_entity.type
_entity.pdbx_description
1 polymer ?
#
loop_
_entity_poly.entity_id
_entity_poly.type
_entity_poly.pdbx_seq_one_letter_code
_entity_poly.pdbx_strand_id
1 'polypeptide(L)'
;IFNKQLQQNNVKETLVQALTTIIKEKKIQLLSEEDYFIRKMSGLEYQKNLYDHYRIYNDLLLPNLNVLSKNIKDSLVLFAIDHSDTLMLNILKEHCCIPCTPNGRTLRKPSKLIHPHCKLAQLYSDIDGLFPYGGQDSYLRDDRLNVLKLLGMKCDDNFVTWQELIERCQSIQRIRDYELAYERSIALLTILNDMLTMYNNGVPSNGSMSLCDASLYDKESRQRASLQLRDISFLPVKIRPIELNYLNIQWMGDKYHNRLLKPKDLLSQQYELLVGSSWPIVQHYDLSKIQKTEHILITKQIEQFLGLNDTTKIDLRDVLKQLDEISKLSVTGNNTGANYNHQTSSKYILDMCYNLYDYIQYYCFPHLQTQQQSLSHTHHYLTEIDYRSSSMSPLQLEQAIRDIRDYFQQRRLIYFPVDLNETSSSSYLFLSLNQLLWQSPTRNSTFISNLKPYYYQVPITLHKQYKHFYLDLLQIKIQLEYKDLLIIIDLIKKKYQTKPLDKDDFTLLQTVYQLILDIFPNYSPTLTTPFYLPNVDSVLHQGNTLYFYPFEQPLVSSQQDERYVHPSIDRLICMKAGVTVRKLPSSTQQYSTL
;
A
#
# COMPACT_ATOMS: atom_id res chain seq x y z
N ILE A 1 -42.61 13.62 50.62
CA ILE A 1 -41.21 13.77 50.14
C ILE A 1 -41.16 14.53 48.82
N PHE A 2 -41.88 14.08 47.77
CA PHE A 2 -41.90 14.73 46.46
C PHE A 2 -42.27 16.23 46.45
N ASN A 3 -43.15 16.67 47.37
CA ASN A 3 -43.54 18.08 47.50
C ASN A 3 -42.39 19.04 47.86
N LYS A 4 -41.27 18.57 48.44
CA LYS A 4 -40.16 19.44 48.86
C LYS A 4 -38.99 19.49 47.87
N GLN A 5 -38.85 18.50 46.98
CA GLN A 5 -37.70 18.39 46.07
C GLN A 5 -38.00 18.83 44.63
N LEU A 6 -39.25 18.81 44.19
CA LEU A 6 -39.67 19.28 42.87
C LEU A 6 -40.17 20.73 42.96
N GLN A 7 -39.27 21.71 42.90
CA GLN A 7 -39.65 23.14 42.88
C GLN A 7 -40.29 23.58 41.55
N GLN A 8 -40.35 22.71 40.53
CA GLN A 8 -41.00 22.97 39.26
C GLN A 8 -42.39 22.31 39.22
N ASN A 9 -43.45 23.12 39.37
CA ASN A 9 -44.85 22.65 39.39
C ASN A 9 -45.22 21.73 38.22
N ASN A 10 -44.65 21.95 37.03
CA ASN A 10 -44.94 21.19 35.82
C ASN A 10 -44.46 19.71 35.88
N VAL A 11 -43.29 19.46 36.47
CA VAL A 11 -42.74 18.08 36.58
C VAL A 11 -43.51 17.25 37.60
N LYS A 12 -44.00 17.89 38.66
CA LYS A 12 -44.83 17.24 39.69
C LYS A 12 -46.15 16.73 39.09
N GLU A 13 -46.85 17.54 38.31
CA GLU A 13 -48.08 17.12 37.63
C GLU A 13 -47.80 15.98 36.65
N THR A 14 -46.72 16.10 35.87
CA THR A 14 -46.26 15.07 34.93
C THR A 14 -45.99 13.74 35.64
N LEU A 15 -45.34 13.76 36.80
CA LEU A 15 -45.06 12.58 37.62
C LEU A 15 -46.34 11.94 38.15
N VAL A 16 -47.28 12.74 38.67
CA VAL A 16 -48.58 12.23 39.15
C VAL A 16 -49.36 11.60 38.00
N GLN A 17 -49.34 12.21 36.82
CA GLN A 17 -49.98 11.66 35.63
C GLN A 17 -49.34 10.32 35.20
N ALA A 18 -48.01 10.25 35.19
CA ALA A 18 -47.28 9.03 34.87
C ALA A 18 -47.57 7.90 35.87
N LEU A 19 -47.48 8.20 37.17
CA LEU A 19 -47.79 7.25 38.23
C LEU A 19 -49.24 6.82 38.14
N THR A 20 -50.21 7.72 37.99
CA THR A 20 -51.63 7.35 37.83
C THR A 20 -51.86 6.39 36.67
N THR A 21 -51.12 6.58 35.56
CA THR A 21 -51.18 5.70 34.39
C THR A 21 -50.62 4.31 34.72
N ILE A 22 -49.46 4.23 35.37
CA ILE A 22 -48.78 2.97 35.75
C ILE A 22 -49.52 2.24 36.89
N ILE A 23 -50.10 2.99 37.82
CA ILE A 23 -50.74 2.49 39.05
C ILE A 23 -52.10 1.85 38.77
N LYS A 24 -52.82 2.30 37.73
CA LYS A 24 -54.08 1.67 37.28
C LYS A 24 -53.92 0.17 37.01
N GLU A 25 -52.71 -0.29 36.67
CA GLU A 25 -52.41 -1.71 36.47
C GLU A 25 -51.89 -2.43 37.74
N LYS A 26 -51.30 -1.72 38.71
CA LYS A 26 -50.57 -2.33 39.85
C LYS A 26 -51.21 -2.16 41.25
N LYS A 27 -52.40 -1.54 41.38
CA LYS A 27 -53.11 -1.32 42.67
C LYS A 27 -52.26 -0.66 43.77
N ILE A 28 -51.44 0.33 43.41
CA ILE A 28 -50.62 1.09 44.36
C ILE A 28 -51.49 2.20 44.98
N GLN A 29 -51.51 2.32 46.30
CA GLN A 29 -52.28 3.34 47.01
C GLN A 29 -51.37 4.50 47.44
N LEU A 30 -51.74 5.73 47.06
CA LEU A 30 -51.08 6.93 47.56
C LEU A 30 -51.43 7.11 49.03
N LEU A 31 -50.41 7.34 49.85
CA LEU A 31 -50.56 7.57 51.30
C LEU A 31 -50.90 9.03 51.56
N SER A 32 -51.76 9.28 52.56
CA SER A 32 -51.90 10.61 53.15
C SER A 32 -50.59 11.04 53.83
N GLU A 33 -50.39 12.34 54.05
CA GLU A 33 -49.19 12.81 54.76
C GLU A 33 -49.10 12.22 56.18
N GLU A 34 -50.24 12.11 56.86
CA GLU A 34 -50.35 11.50 58.19
C GLU A 34 -49.98 10.01 58.16
N ASP A 35 -50.55 9.23 57.25
CA ASP A 35 -50.25 7.79 57.11
C ASP A 35 -48.78 7.52 56.76
N TYR A 36 -48.18 8.42 55.97
CA TYR A 36 -46.77 8.35 55.65
C TYR A 36 -45.90 8.59 56.89
N PHE A 37 -46.21 9.60 57.70
CA PHE A 37 -45.47 9.87 58.94
C PHE A 37 -45.60 8.71 59.92
N ILE A 38 -46.81 8.16 60.07
CA ILE A 38 -47.07 6.98 60.92
C ILE A 38 -46.21 5.79 60.44
N ARG A 39 -46.26 5.45 59.15
CA ARG A 39 -45.49 4.34 58.58
C ARG A 39 -43.98 4.57 58.62
N LYS A 40 -43.51 5.81 58.47
CA LYS A 40 -42.09 6.15 58.60
C LYS A 40 -41.58 5.98 60.02
N MET A 41 -42.40 6.30 61.02
CA MET A 41 -42.06 6.14 62.44
C MET A 41 -42.27 4.69 62.94
N SER A 42 -42.90 3.84 62.14
CA SER A 42 -43.09 2.40 62.40
C SER A 42 -41.82 1.60 62.06
N GLY A 43 -41.69 0.38 62.61
CA GLY A 43 -40.51 -0.48 62.42
C GLY A 43 -40.20 -0.84 60.95
N LEU A 44 -38.99 -1.36 60.71
CA LEU A 44 -38.39 -1.63 59.37
C LEU A 44 -39.31 -2.38 58.38
N GLU A 45 -40.23 -3.21 58.88
CA GLU A 45 -41.18 -3.96 58.05
C GLU A 45 -42.19 -3.08 57.32
N TYR A 46 -42.67 -2.00 57.95
CA TYR A 46 -43.66 -1.08 57.37
C TYR A 46 -43.04 -0.08 56.40
N GLN A 47 -41.74 0.19 56.54
CA GLN A 47 -40.98 1.07 55.64
C GLN A 47 -40.65 0.41 54.29
N LYS A 48 -40.61 -0.94 54.21
CA LYS A 48 -40.37 -1.66 52.94
C LYS A 48 -41.37 -1.32 51.84
N ASN A 49 -42.59 -0.92 52.22
CA ASN A 49 -43.68 -0.55 51.32
C ASN A 49 -43.72 0.95 50.97
N LEU A 50 -42.75 1.75 51.44
CA LEU A 50 -42.63 3.18 51.10
C LEU A 50 -41.66 3.36 49.94
N TYR A 51 -42.09 4.12 48.93
CA TYR A 51 -41.23 4.53 47.82
C TYR A 51 -40.70 5.94 48.04
N ASP A 52 -39.38 6.08 48.03
CA ASP A 52 -38.72 7.37 47.84
C ASP A 52 -38.57 7.67 46.34
N HIS A 53 -37.97 8.79 45.98
CA HIS A 53 -37.84 9.17 44.58
C HIS A 53 -36.93 8.22 43.79
N TYR A 54 -35.86 7.71 44.37
CA TYR A 54 -34.99 6.72 43.72
C TYR A 54 -35.73 5.41 43.42
N ARG A 55 -36.46 4.86 44.39
CA ARG A 55 -37.25 3.64 44.21
C ARG A 55 -38.40 3.84 43.22
N ILE A 56 -39.04 5.02 43.21
CA ILE A 56 -40.05 5.33 42.19
C ILE A 56 -39.44 5.32 40.79
N TYR A 57 -38.26 5.92 40.59
CA TYR A 57 -37.59 5.84 39.29
C TYR A 57 -37.20 4.40 38.94
N ASN A 58 -36.52 3.70 39.86
CA ASN A 58 -35.94 2.40 39.62
C ASN A 58 -36.98 1.28 39.45
N ASP A 59 -37.99 1.24 40.31
CA ASP A 59 -38.91 0.11 40.42
C ASP A 59 -40.20 0.33 39.62
N LEU A 60 -40.60 1.59 39.40
CA LEU A 60 -41.90 1.95 38.81
C LEU A 60 -41.80 2.72 37.50
N LEU A 61 -41.09 3.85 37.42
CA LEU A 61 -41.11 4.69 36.22
C LEU A 61 -40.28 4.11 35.09
N LEU A 62 -38.97 3.94 35.30
CA LEU A 62 -38.03 3.55 34.24
C LEU A 62 -38.37 2.19 33.59
N PRO A 63 -38.79 1.15 34.35
CA PRO A 63 -39.23 -0.11 33.76
C PRO A 63 -40.48 0.01 32.89
N ASN A 64 -41.33 1.03 33.10
CA ASN A 64 -42.64 1.17 32.45
C ASN A 64 -42.74 2.39 31.52
N LEU A 65 -41.60 2.98 31.10
CA LEU A 65 -41.59 4.18 30.25
C LEU A 65 -42.36 4.00 28.94
N ASN A 66 -42.42 2.81 28.36
CA ASN A 66 -43.12 2.57 27.09
C ASN A 66 -44.66 2.64 27.18
N VAL A 67 -45.22 2.60 28.39
CA VAL A 67 -46.66 2.83 28.63
C VAL A 67 -46.99 4.32 28.59
N LEU A 68 -46.00 5.17 28.87
CA LEU A 68 -46.17 6.62 28.94
C LEU A 68 -46.12 7.27 27.55
N SER A 69 -46.85 8.37 27.38
CA SER A 69 -46.74 9.20 26.19
C SER A 69 -45.33 9.82 26.09
N LYS A 70 -44.89 10.14 24.87
CA LYS A 70 -43.57 10.69 24.60
C LYS A 70 -43.24 11.90 25.49
N ASN A 71 -44.15 12.88 25.55
CA ASN A 71 -43.91 14.12 26.31
C ASN A 71 -43.70 13.84 27.81
N ILE A 72 -44.54 13.00 28.42
CA ILE A 72 -44.43 12.65 29.83
C ILE A 72 -43.11 11.92 30.10
N LYS A 73 -42.77 10.96 29.24
CA LYS A 73 -41.54 10.17 29.33
C LYS A 73 -40.31 11.06 29.26
N ASP A 74 -40.22 11.89 28.21
CA ASP A 74 -39.06 12.75 27.95
C ASP A 74 -38.90 13.74 29.11
N SER A 75 -39.98 14.36 29.59
CA SER A 75 -39.92 15.28 30.74
C SER A 75 -39.38 14.62 32.01
N LEU A 76 -39.78 13.39 32.31
CA LEU A 76 -39.30 12.67 33.51
C LEU A 76 -37.83 12.27 33.39
N VAL A 77 -37.43 11.71 32.24
CA VAL A 77 -36.05 11.26 32.03
C VAL A 77 -35.10 12.47 31.96
N LEU A 78 -35.46 13.53 31.24
CA LEU A 78 -34.64 14.74 31.16
C LEU A 78 -34.51 15.40 32.53
N PHE A 79 -35.58 15.45 33.33
CA PHE A 79 -35.50 15.95 34.71
C PHE A 79 -34.51 15.13 35.54
N ALA A 80 -34.57 13.80 35.43
CA ALA A 80 -33.66 12.90 36.14
C ALA A 80 -32.20 13.07 35.71
N ILE A 81 -31.93 13.31 34.43
CA ILE A 81 -30.59 13.59 33.90
C ILE A 81 -30.07 14.96 34.38
N ASP A 82 -30.90 16.00 34.32
CA ASP A 82 -30.50 17.36 34.68
C ASP A 82 -30.23 17.53 36.18
N HIS A 83 -30.87 16.72 37.03
CA HIS A 83 -30.79 16.81 38.48
C HIS A 83 -30.24 15.51 39.12
N SER A 84 -29.46 14.74 38.36
CA SER A 84 -28.93 13.46 38.82
C SER A 84 -27.82 13.65 39.86
N ASP A 85 -27.95 12.99 41.00
CA ASP A 85 -26.83 12.70 41.91
C ASP A 85 -26.27 11.30 41.63
N THR A 86 -25.27 10.86 42.41
CA THR A 86 -24.61 9.56 42.22
C THR A 86 -25.59 8.37 42.26
N LEU A 87 -26.62 8.43 43.11
CA LEU A 87 -27.61 7.35 43.21
C LEU A 87 -28.52 7.32 41.99
N MET A 88 -29.02 8.47 41.54
CA MET A 88 -29.84 8.56 40.33
C MET A 88 -29.04 8.17 39.08
N LEU A 89 -27.77 8.56 38.98
CA LEU A 89 -26.89 8.14 37.88
C LEU A 89 -26.77 6.61 37.83
N ASN A 90 -26.54 5.94 38.96
CA ASN A 90 -26.46 4.48 39.01
C ASN A 90 -27.78 3.82 38.57
N ILE A 91 -28.92 4.41 38.90
CA ILE A 91 -30.23 3.93 38.44
C ILE A 91 -30.34 4.13 36.92
N LEU A 92 -30.11 5.34 36.41
CA LEU A 92 -30.22 5.64 34.97
C LEU A 92 -29.29 4.77 34.12
N LYS A 93 -28.10 4.45 34.63
CA LYS A 93 -27.12 3.57 33.97
C LYS A 93 -27.69 2.18 33.66
N GLU A 94 -28.54 1.66 34.54
CA GLU A 94 -29.05 0.30 34.45
C GLU A 94 -30.35 0.15 33.65
N HIS A 95 -31.02 1.25 33.29
CA HIS A 95 -32.33 1.21 32.63
C HIS A 95 -32.30 1.67 31.18
N CYS A 96 -33.18 1.10 30.36
CA CYS A 96 -33.41 1.56 28.98
C CYS A 96 -34.29 2.81 28.99
N CYS A 97 -33.67 3.99 29.13
CA CYS A 97 -34.40 5.25 29.33
C CYS A 97 -34.20 6.29 28.22
N ILE A 98 -33.24 6.10 27.31
CA ILE A 98 -32.91 7.09 26.29
C ILE A 98 -33.58 6.72 24.96
N PRO A 99 -34.40 7.60 24.35
CA PRO A 99 -35.04 7.33 23.07
C PRO A 99 -34.02 7.35 21.94
N CYS A 100 -34.18 6.42 20.99
CA CYS A 100 -33.36 6.33 19.77
C CYS A 100 -34.18 6.50 18.49
N THR A 101 -35.47 6.82 18.61
CA THR A 101 -36.41 6.94 17.49
C THR A 101 -37.38 8.12 17.69
N PRO A 102 -37.89 8.75 16.61
CA PRO A 102 -38.80 9.89 16.69
C PRO A 102 -40.03 9.72 17.58
N ASN A 103 -40.60 8.53 17.59
CA ASN A 103 -41.78 8.18 18.37
C ASN A 103 -41.49 7.82 19.83
N GLY A 104 -40.22 7.82 20.26
CA GLY A 104 -39.80 7.49 21.62
C GLY A 104 -40.07 6.05 22.06
N ARG A 105 -40.36 5.11 21.14
CA ARG A 105 -40.67 3.71 21.49
C ARG A 105 -39.43 2.85 21.72
N THR A 106 -38.38 3.06 20.92
CA THR A 106 -37.13 2.33 21.09
C THR A 106 -36.28 3.06 22.11
N LEU A 107 -36.18 2.47 23.30
CA LEU A 107 -35.35 2.97 24.39
C LEU A 107 -34.10 2.10 24.54
N ARG A 108 -32.96 2.74 24.80
CA ARG A 108 -31.68 2.06 25.06
C ARG A 108 -31.10 2.52 26.40
N LYS A 109 -30.27 1.65 26.99
CA LYS A 109 -29.39 2.02 28.09
C LYS A 109 -28.33 3.00 27.59
N PRO A 110 -27.85 3.95 28.42
CA PRO A 110 -26.74 4.82 28.05
C PRO A 110 -25.53 4.04 27.52
N SER A 111 -25.17 2.91 28.14
CA SER A 111 -24.05 2.05 27.73
C SER A 111 -24.19 1.35 26.37
N LYS A 112 -25.38 1.43 25.76
CA LYS A 112 -25.65 0.90 24.42
C LYS A 112 -25.74 2.00 23.36
N LEU A 113 -25.48 3.25 23.72
CA LEU A 113 -25.49 4.39 22.82
C LEU A 113 -24.09 4.74 22.33
N ILE A 114 -24.05 5.41 21.18
CA ILE A 114 -22.86 6.03 20.60
C ILE A 114 -23.07 7.55 20.64
N HIS A 115 -22.03 8.29 21.00
CA HIS A 115 -22.06 9.74 20.94
C HIS A 115 -22.18 10.22 19.48
N PRO A 116 -23.17 11.06 19.10
CA PRO A 116 -23.42 11.43 17.70
C PRO A 116 -22.27 12.13 16.99
N HIS A 117 -21.40 12.82 17.73
CA HIS A 117 -20.31 13.64 17.19
C HIS A 117 -18.92 13.05 17.42
N CYS A 118 -18.81 11.77 17.77
CA CYS A 118 -17.52 11.10 17.95
C CYS A 118 -17.08 10.39 16.65
N LYS A 119 -15.80 10.03 16.55
CA LYS A 119 -15.23 9.25 15.43
C LYS A 119 -15.96 7.92 15.24
N LEU A 120 -16.31 7.24 16.34
CA LEU A 120 -17.04 5.98 16.29
C LEU A 120 -18.42 6.10 15.63
N ALA A 121 -19.04 7.29 15.64
CA ALA A 121 -20.35 7.51 15.04
C ALA A 121 -20.37 7.16 13.54
N GLN A 122 -19.25 7.30 12.83
CA GLN A 122 -19.14 7.01 11.40
C GLN A 122 -19.34 5.51 11.06
N LEU A 123 -19.26 4.61 12.04
CA LEU A 123 -19.59 3.19 11.86
C LEU A 123 -21.09 2.89 11.87
N TYR A 124 -21.91 3.88 12.22
CA TYR A 124 -23.32 3.74 12.48
C TYR A 124 -24.10 4.78 11.69
N SER A 125 -25.40 4.55 11.57
CA SER A 125 -26.34 5.54 11.08
C SER A 125 -27.61 5.51 11.93
N ASP A 126 -28.55 6.40 11.65
CA ASP A 126 -29.81 6.49 12.38
C ASP A 126 -30.60 5.18 12.39
N ILE A 127 -30.52 4.37 11.32
CA ILE A 127 -31.22 3.08 11.24
C ILE A 127 -30.71 2.04 12.25
N ASP A 128 -29.49 2.19 12.77
CA ASP A 128 -28.93 1.30 13.77
C ASP A 128 -29.57 1.53 15.15
N GLY A 129 -30.21 2.69 15.36
CA GLY A 129 -30.91 3.03 16.61
C GLY A 129 -29.99 3.07 17.83
N LEU A 130 -28.78 3.60 17.64
CA LEU A 130 -27.73 3.72 18.67
C LEU A 130 -27.41 5.17 19.02
N PHE A 131 -27.97 6.14 18.31
CA PHE A 131 -27.86 7.54 18.67
C PHE A 131 -29.06 7.97 19.53
N PRO A 132 -28.85 8.83 20.56
CA PRO A 132 -29.96 9.50 21.22
C PRO A 132 -30.78 10.29 20.20
N TYR A 133 -32.10 10.19 20.27
CA TYR A 133 -33.01 10.95 19.43
C TYR A 133 -33.50 12.21 20.17
N GLY A 134 -33.44 13.36 19.51
CA GLY A 134 -33.92 14.63 20.04
C GLY A 134 -33.32 15.81 19.30
N GLY A 135 -33.50 17.01 19.86
CA GLY A 135 -32.78 18.23 19.50
C GLY A 135 -31.96 18.79 20.67
N GLN A 136 -31.39 19.98 20.47
CA GLN A 136 -30.55 20.70 21.43
C GLN A 136 -31.28 21.07 22.73
N ASP A 137 -32.61 21.15 22.70
CA ASP A 137 -33.41 21.38 23.92
C ASP A 137 -33.72 20.08 24.70
N SER A 138 -33.26 18.93 24.20
CA SER A 138 -33.57 17.58 24.73
C SER A 138 -32.30 16.74 24.91
N TYR A 139 -32.24 15.52 24.38
CA TYR A 139 -31.14 14.57 24.61
C TYR A 139 -29.82 14.91 23.89
N LEU A 140 -29.84 15.83 22.91
CA LEU A 140 -28.65 16.22 22.15
C LEU A 140 -27.95 17.47 22.69
N ARG A 141 -28.36 17.98 23.85
CA ARG A 141 -27.66 19.08 24.54
C ARG A 141 -26.31 18.59 25.09
N ASP A 142 -25.25 19.37 24.91
CA ASP A 142 -23.88 18.92 25.21
C ASP A 142 -23.65 18.49 26.67
N ASP A 143 -24.23 19.21 27.64
CA ASP A 143 -24.18 18.87 29.06
C ASP A 143 -24.83 17.50 29.35
N ARG A 144 -25.98 17.22 28.73
CA ARG A 144 -26.68 15.94 28.84
C ARG A 144 -25.93 14.82 28.14
N LEU A 145 -25.34 15.10 26.97
CA LEU A 145 -24.45 14.14 26.30
C LEU A 145 -23.24 13.79 27.18
N ASN A 146 -22.67 14.75 27.90
CA ASN A 146 -21.60 14.50 28.86
C ASN A 146 -22.06 13.63 30.04
N VAL A 147 -23.27 13.84 30.57
CA VAL A 147 -23.86 12.93 31.56
C VAL A 147 -24.03 11.52 30.98
N LEU A 148 -24.52 11.40 29.75
CA LEU A 148 -24.66 10.09 29.09
C LEU A 148 -23.30 9.40 28.88
N LYS A 149 -22.22 10.14 28.59
CA LYS A 149 -20.85 9.59 28.56
C LYS A 149 -20.44 9.02 29.91
N LEU A 150 -20.69 9.74 31.01
CA LEU A 150 -20.44 9.24 32.37
C LEU A 150 -21.25 7.97 32.68
N LEU A 151 -22.45 7.83 32.11
CA LEU A 151 -23.30 6.65 32.22
C LEU A 151 -22.87 5.50 31.28
N GLY A 152 -21.81 5.67 30.50
CA GLY A 152 -21.19 4.64 29.67
C GLY A 152 -21.50 4.72 28.17
N MET A 153 -22.14 5.80 27.69
CA MET A 153 -22.28 6.05 26.26
C MET A 153 -20.89 6.13 25.61
N LYS A 154 -20.70 5.38 24.53
CA LYS A 154 -19.39 5.28 23.90
C LYS A 154 -19.04 6.55 23.15
N CYS A 155 -17.81 6.99 23.31
CA CYS A 155 -17.18 8.10 22.62
C CYS A 155 -15.74 7.70 22.23
N ASP A 156 -14.95 8.65 21.73
CA ASP A 156 -13.58 8.42 21.26
C ASP A 156 -12.62 7.88 22.33
N ASP A 157 -12.92 8.11 23.60
CA ASP A 157 -12.13 7.59 24.73
C ASP A 157 -12.40 6.10 25.02
N ASN A 158 -13.38 5.49 24.34
CA ASN A 158 -13.76 4.10 24.54
C ASN A 158 -13.26 3.23 23.38
N PHE A 159 -12.59 2.12 23.72
CA PHE A 159 -12.20 1.16 22.68
C PHE A 159 -13.38 0.34 22.18
N VAL A 160 -13.39 0.14 20.86
CA VAL A 160 -14.22 -0.89 20.23
C VAL A 160 -13.56 -2.24 20.47
N THR A 161 -14.33 -3.22 20.94
CA THR A 161 -13.79 -4.57 21.12
C THR A 161 -13.62 -5.25 19.75
N TRP A 162 -12.74 -6.24 19.66
CA TRP A 162 -12.59 -7.05 18.44
C TRP A 162 -13.92 -7.67 17.97
N GLN A 163 -14.78 -8.10 18.91
CA GLN A 163 -16.10 -8.66 18.59
C GLN A 163 -17.04 -7.61 17.99
N GLU A 164 -17.06 -6.39 18.54
CA GLU A 164 -17.89 -5.30 18.00
C GLU A 164 -17.43 -4.89 16.61
N LEU A 165 -16.11 -4.86 16.36
CA LEU A 165 -15.56 -4.60 15.04
C LEU A 165 -16.03 -5.63 14.01
N ILE A 166 -16.03 -6.92 14.38
CA ILE A 166 -16.55 -8.00 13.53
C ILE A 166 -18.05 -7.81 13.24
N GLU A 167 -18.86 -7.49 14.26
CA GLU A 167 -20.28 -7.22 14.08
C GLU A 167 -20.54 -6.02 13.16
N ARG A 168 -19.69 -4.98 13.24
CA ARG A 168 -19.77 -3.84 12.32
C ARG A 168 -19.38 -4.22 10.90
N CYS A 169 -18.35 -5.02 10.69
CA CYS A 169 -18.04 -5.59 9.37
C CYS A 169 -19.22 -6.40 8.80
N GLN A 170 -19.86 -7.23 9.62
CA GLN A 170 -21.03 -8.01 9.19
C GLN A 170 -22.23 -7.13 8.86
N SER A 171 -22.37 -5.96 9.49
CA SER A 171 -23.44 -5.02 9.16
C SER A 171 -23.23 -4.43 7.76
N ILE A 172 -21.99 -4.08 7.39
CA ILE A 172 -21.63 -3.59 6.05
C ILE A 172 -22.10 -4.55 4.96
N GLN A 173 -21.84 -5.86 5.13
CA GLN A 173 -22.26 -6.89 4.18
C GLN A 173 -23.78 -6.94 3.94
N ARG A 174 -24.59 -6.49 4.91
CA ARG A 174 -26.06 -6.51 4.83
C ARG A 174 -26.65 -5.24 4.21
N ILE A 175 -25.85 -4.19 4.03
CA ILE A 175 -26.29 -2.91 3.46
C ILE A 175 -26.42 -3.08 1.94
N ARG A 176 -27.57 -2.65 1.39
CA ARG A 176 -27.85 -2.70 -0.05
C ARG A 176 -27.37 -1.46 -0.79
N ASP A 177 -27.30 -0.33 -0.09
CA ASP A 177 -26.77 0.92 -0.62
C ASP A 177 -25.24 0.86 -0.62
N TYR A 178 -24.64 0.83 -1.79
CA TYR A 178 -23.20 0.71 -1.95
C TYR A 178 -22.45 1.89 -1.33
N GLU A 179 -22.92 3.13 -1.51
CA GLU A 179 -22.23 4.32 -1.00
C GLU A 179 -22.21 4.30 0.53
N LEU A 180 -23.35 3.98 1.15
CA LEU A 180 -23.41 3.84 2.61
C LEU A 180 -22.51 2.69 3.13
N ALA A 181 -22.49 1.55 2.42
CA ALA A 181 -21.63 0.42 2.78
C ALA A 181 -20.14 0.78 2.64
N TYR A 182 -19.81 1.53 1.60
CA TYR A 182 -18.47 2.01 1.29
C TYR A 182 -18.00 3.02 2.34
N GLU A 183 -18.81 4.04 2.69
CA GLU A 183 -18.48 5.01 3.74
C GLU A 183 -18.22 4.33 5.10
N ARG A 184 -19.04 3.34 5.46
CA ARG A 184 -18.82 2.57 6.70
C ARG A 184 -17.56 1.72 6.63
N SER A 185 -17.20 1.18 5.47
CA SER A 185 -15.95 0.45 5.29
C SER A 185 -14.72 1.33 5.52
N ILE A 186 -14.74 2.56 5.01
CA ILE A 186 -13.72 3.58 5.26
C ILE A 186 -13.57 3.86 6.77
N ALA A 187 -14.69 4.13 7.45
CA ALA A 187 -14.69 4.38 8.89
C ALA A 187 -14.14 3.17 9.67
N LEU A 188 -14.49 1.96 9.26
CA LEU A 188 -14.02 0.72 9.88
C LEU A 188 -12.53 0.50 9.71
N LEU A 189 -11.99 0.75 8.52
CA LEU A 189 -10.54 0.68 8.28
C LEU A 189 -9.77 1.71 9.10
N THR A 190 -10.34 2.90 9.27
CA THR A 190 -9.76 3.94 10.13
C THR A 190 -9.66 3.46 11.57
N ILE A 191 -10.74 2.91 12.12
CA ILE A 191 -10.78 2.40 13.50
C ILE A 191 -9.88 1.16 13.67
N LEU A 192 -9.83 0.28 12.66
CA LEU A 192 -8.92 -0.87 12.66
C LEU A 192 -7.45 -0.43 12.71
N ASN A 193 -7.06 0.62 11.97
CA ASN A 193 -5.70 1.18 12.07
C ASN A 193 -5.40 1.69 13.48
N ASP A 194 -6.33 2.42 14.10
CA ASP A 194 -6.13 2.93 15.46
C ASP A 194 -5.96 1.77 16.45
N MET A 195 -6.85 0.77 16.37
CA MET A 195 -6.80 -0.42 17.22
C MET A 195 -5.45 -1.17 17.08
N LEU A 196 -4.95 -1.33 15.85
CA LEU A 196 -3.67 -1.98 15.60
C LEU A 196 -2.48 -1.14 16.05
N THR A 197 -2.54 0.18 15.86
CA THR A 197 -1.50 1.12 16.30
C THR A 197 -1.38 1.10 17.82
N MET A 198 -2.50 1.17 18.52
CA MET A 198 -2.56 1.07 19.97
C MET A 198 -2.04 -0.26 20.50
N TYR A 199 -2.47 -1.37 19.89
CA TYR A 199 -1.97 -2.70 20.25
C TYR A 199 -0.43 -2.77 20.17
N ASN A 200 0.14 -2.21 19.10
CA ASN A 200 1.59 -2.24 18.86
C ASN A 200 2.37 -1.31 19.79
N ASN A 201 1.78 -0.19 20.21
CA ASN A 201 2.39 0.75 21.15
C ASN A 201 2.41 0.23 22.60
N GLY A 202 1.71 -0.87 22.88
CA GLY A 202 1.66 -1.51 24.19
C GLY A 202 0.78 -0.78 25.22
N VAL A 203 0.66 -1.39 26.39
CA VAL A 203 -0.16 -0.87 27.49
C VAL A 203 0.44 0.44 28.04
N PRO A 204 -0.35 1.52 28.19
CA PRO A 204 0.11 2.73 28.86
C PRO A 204 0.46 2.44 30.33
N SER A 205 1.69 2.76 30.76
CA SER A 205 2.22 2.40 32.09
C SER A 205 1.52 3.04 33.29
N ASN A 206 0.62 4.02 33.09
CA ASN A 206 0.20 4.94 34.16
C ASN A 206 -1.33 5.04 34.40
N GLY A 207 -2.15 4.04 34.04
CA GLY A 207 -3.61 4.14 34.24
C GLY A 207 -4.28 2.82 34.65
N SER A 208 -5.28 2.91 35.55
CA SER A 208 -6.20 1.80 35.83
C SER A 208 -6.97 1.45 34.55
N MET A 209 -6.70 0.27 34.00
CA MET A 209 -7.23 -0.18 32.72
C MET A 209 -8.67 -0.68 32.87
N SER A 210 -9.58 -0.24 32.00
CA SER A 210 -10.93 -0.80 31.96
C SER A 210 -10.89 -2.23 31.40
N LEU A 211 -11.89 -3.06 31.76
CA LEU A 211 -12.04 -4.43 31.24
C LEU A 211 -12.16 -4.44 29.70
N CYS A 212 -12.75 -3.41 29.09
CA CYS A 212 -12.82 -3.31 27.62
C CYS A 212 -11.44 -3.08 26.99
N ASP A 213 -10.57 -2.33 27.67
CA ASP A 213 -9.23 -1.99 27.20
C ASP A 213 -8.32 -3.23 27.25
N ALA A 214 -8.49 -4.10 28.26
CA ALA A 214 -7.75 -5.35 28.35
C ALA A 214 -8.04 -6.30 27.17
N SER A 215 -9.28 -6.30 26.65
CA SER A 215 -9.68 -7.16 25.53
C SER A 215 -9.00 -6.78 24.21
N LEU A 216 -8.58 -5.51 24.06
CA LEU A 216 -7.85 -5.04 22.87
C LEU A 216 -6.48 -5.74 22.77
N TYR A 217 -5.80 -5.89 23.90
CA TYR A 217 -4.46 -6.48 24.00
C TYR A 217 -4.47 -8.01 24.06
N ASP A 218 -5.65 -8.65 24.05
CA ASP A 218 -5.74 -10.11 23.97
C ASP A 218 -5.32 -10.62 22.58
N LYS A 219 -4.20 -11.35 22.56
CA LYS A 219 -3.61 -11.90 21.35
C LYS A 219 -4.52 -12.94 20.67
N GLU A 220 -5.24 -13.74 21.45
CA GLU A 220 -6.12 -14.77 20.88
C GLU A 220 -7.36 -14.15 20.23
N SER A 221 -8.01 -13.18 20.88
CA SER A 221 -9.13 -12.44 20.30
C SER A 221 -8.72 -11.68 19.05
N ARG A 222 -7.53 -11.05 19.04
CA ARG A 222 -6.98 -10.40 17.85
C ARG A 222 -6.79 -11.40 16.70
N GLN A 223 -6.22 -12.57 16.97
CA GLN A 223 -6.02 -13.61 15.95
C GLN A 223 -7.35 -14.15 15.42
N ARG A 224 -8.33 -14.39 16.30
CA ARG A 224 -9.68 -14.83 15.91
C ARG A 224 -10.38 -13.79 15.04
N ALA A 225 -10.27 -12.51 15.42
CA ALA A 225 -10.84 -11.41 14.66
C ALA A 225 -10.20 -11.29 13.27
N SER A 226 -8.87 -11.39 13.18
CA SER A 226 -8.14 -11.44 11.91
C SER A 226 -8.71 -12.51 10.97
N LEU A 227 -8.90 -13.74 11.47
CA LEU A 227 -9.44 -14.84 10.66
C LEU A 227 -10.89 -14.59 10.24
N GLN A 228 -11.76 -14.12 11.14
CA GLN A 228 -13.17 -13.88 10.81
C GLN A 228 -13.36 -12.71 9.84
N LEU A 229 -12.59 -11.64 10.00
CA LEU A 229 -12.67 -10.46 9.13
C LEU A 229 -12.25 -10.79 7.70
N ARG A 230 -11.33 -11.74 7.50
CA ARG A 230 -10.95 -12.24 6.17
C ARG A 230 -12.11 -12.88 5.40
N ASP A 231 -13.17 -13.31 6.09
CA ASP A 231 -14.33 -13.98 5.52
C ASP A 231 -15.56 -13.08 5.30
N ILE A 232 -15.48 -11.80 5.70
CA ILE A 232 -16.58 -10.85 5.59
C ILE A 232 -16.34 -9.88 4.43
N SER A 233 -17.37 -9.63 3.63
CA SER A 233 -17.29 -8.71 2.48
C SER A 233 -17.44 -7.27 2.94
N PHE A 234 -16.34 -6.54 3.05
CA PHE A 234 -16.36 -5.13 3.42
C PHE A 234 -15.31 -4.27 2.71
N LEU A 235 -14.34 -4.84 1.99
CA LEU A 235 -13.31 -4.06 1.30
C LEU A 235 -13.75 -3.74 -0.14
N PRO A 236 -13.58 -2.51 -0.63
CA PRO A 236 -13.84 -2.23 -2.04
C PRO A 236 -12.75 -2.81 -2.94
N VAL A 237 -13.10 -2.91 -4.21
CA VAL A 237 -12.20 -3.35 -5.27
C VAL A 237 -11.72 -2.15 -6.06
N LYS A 238 -10.42 -2.08 -6.33
CA LYS A 238 -9.83 -1.09 -7.21
C LYS A 238 -10.40 -1.26 -8.62
N ILE A 239 -11.10 -0.25 -9.11
CA ILE A 239 -11.52 -0.18 -10.52
C ILE A 239 -10.30 0.02 -11.43
N ARG A 240 -10.47 -0.23 -12.74
CA ARG A 240 -9.40 -0.08 -13.72
C ARG A 240 -8.68 1.27 -13.61
N PRO A 241 -7.33 1.29 -13.62
CA PRO A 241 -6.54 2.51 -13.72
C PRO A 241 -6.89 3.33 -14.96
N ILE A 242 -6.88 4.66 -14.83
CA ILE A 242 -7.26 5.58 -15.91
C ILE A 242 -6.34 5.43 -17.14
N GLU A 243 -5.07 5.08 -16.88
CA GLU A 243 -4.03 4.78 -17.87
C GLU A 243 -4.42 3.63 -18.82
N LEU A 244 -5.34 2.76 -18.41
CA LEU A 244 -5.77 1.60 -19.18
C LEU A 244 -7.13 1.79 -19.89
N ASN A 245 -7.78 2.95 -19.75
CA ASN A 245 -9.15 3.16 -20.24
C ASN A 245 -9.30 3.03 -21.77
N TYR A 246 -8.23 3.30 -22.52
CA TYR A 246 -8.23 3.27 -24.00
C TYR A 246 -7.52 2.03 -24.56
N LEU A 247 -7.18 1.07 -23.69
CA LEU A 247 -6.50 -0.16 -24.04
C LEU A 247 -7.47 -1.33 -23.89
N ASN A 248 -7.45 -2.24 -24.86
CA ASN A 248 -8.20 -3.49 -24.79
C ASN A 248 -7.48 -4.50 -23.87
N ILE A 249 -7.40 -4.17 -22.58
CA ILE A 249 -6.87 -5.04 -21.53
C ILE A 249 -8.00 -5.33 -20.53
N GLN A 250 -8.11 -6.59 -20.09
CA GLN A 250 -9.06 -6.91 -19.02
C GLN A 250 -8.53 -6.40 -17.68
N TRP A 251 -9.42 -5.89 -16.85
CA TRP A 251 -9.14 -5.58 -15.45
C TRP A 251 -10.15 -6.31 -14.56
N MET A 252 -9.66 -7.06 -13.58
CA MET A 252 -10.53 -7.92 -12.77
C MET A 252 -11.50 -7.08 -11.92
N GLY A 253 -11.08 -5.89 -11.49
CA GLY A 253 -11.92 -4.95 -10.73
C GLY A 253 -13.18 -4.49 -11.47
N ASP A 254 -13.18 -4.49 -12.80
CA ASP A 254 -14.34 -4.04 -13.59
C ASP A 254 -15.58 -4.93 -13.37
N LYS A 255 -15.36 -6.19 -13.01
CA LYS A 255 -16.43 -7.16 -12.72
C LYS A 255 -17.14 -6.91 -11.37
N TYR A 256 -16.54 -6.08 -10.52
CA TYR A 256 -16.98 -5.85 -9.14
C TYR A 256 -17.39 -4.40 -8.89
N HIS A 257 -17.84 -3.70 -9.94
CA HIS A 257 -18.40 -2.36 -9.78
C HIS A 257 -19.52 -2.36 -8.72
N ASN A 258 -19.44 -1.40 -7.79
CA ASN A 258 -20.34 -1.25 -6.66
C ASN A 258 -20.49 -2.52 -5.80
N ARG A 259 -19.40 -3.26 -5.60
CA ARG A 259 -19.36 -4.44 -4.71
C ARG A 259 -18.17 -4.39 -3.78
N LEU A 260 -18.40 -4.79 -2.54
CA LEU A 260 -17.35 -5.05 -1.55
C LEU A 260 -17.03 -6.54 -1.56
N LEU A 261 -15.75 -6.88 -1.42
CA LEU A 261 -15.24 -8.24 -1.40
C LEU A 261 -14.62 -8.59 -0.04
N LYS A 262 -14.42 -9.90 0.14
CA LYS A 262 -13.76 -10.45 1.32
C LYS A 262 -12.26 -10.21 1.19
N PRO A 263 -11.54 -9.89 2.28
CA PRO A 263 -10.09 -9.73 2.21
C PRO A 263 -9.35 -10.96 1.69
N LYS A 264 -9.83 -12.17 1.98
CA LYS A 264 -9.19 -13.38 1.45
C LYS A 264 -9.26 -13.50 -0.08
N ASP A 265 -10.28 -12.90 -0.70
CA ASP A 265 -10.51 -12.92 -2.15
C ASP A 265 -9.82 -11.74 -2.86
N LEU A 266 -9.06 -10.92 -2.12
CA LEU A 266 -8.37 -9.73 -2.62
C LEU A 266 -6.85 -9.85 -2.43
N LEU A 267 -6.13 -9.08 -3.25
CA LEU A 267 -4.70 -8.83 -3.12
C LEU A 267 -4.42 -7.35 -2.81
N SER A 268 -3.30 -7.10 -2.14
CA SER A 268 -2.76 -5.75 -1.94
C SER A 268 -2.49 -5.06 -3.28
N GLN A 269 -2.54 -3.72 -3.26
CA GLN A 269 -2.24 -2.87 -4.41
C GLN A 269 -0.85 -3.12 -4.99
N GLN A 270 0.12 -3.57 -4.19
CA GLN A 270 1.48 -3.84 -4.68
C GLN A 270 1.54 -4.92 -5.78
N TYR A 271 0.51 -5.76 -5.92
CA TYR A 271 0.45 -6.80 -6.95
C TYR A 271 -0.33 -6.37 -8.20
N GLU A 272 -0.78 -5.12 -8.30
CA GLU A 272 -1.66 -4.67 -9.36
C GLU A 272 -1.05 -4.82 -10.77
N LEU A 273 0.25 -4.57 -10.89
CA LEU A 273 0.98 -4.68 -12.15
C LEU A 273 1.26 -6.14 -12.55
N LEU A 274 1.23 -7.04 -11.57
CA LEU A 274 1.55 -8.46 -11.74
C LEU A 274 0.31 -9.29 -12.11
N VAL A 275 -0.85 -8.97 -11.52
CA VAL A 275 -2.06 -9.81 -11.60
C VAL A 275 -3.38 -9.03 -11.71
N GLY A 276 -3.38 -7.75 -12.05
CA GLY A 276 -4.61 -6.93 -12.12
C GLY A 276 -5.73 -7.45 -13.06
N SER A 277 -5.39 -8.27 -14.06
CA SER A 277 -6.30 -8.94 -15.00
C SER A 277 -6.76 -10.33 -14.52
N SER A 278 -6.07 -10.92 -13.56
CA SER A 278 -6.36 -12.25 -12.99
C SER A 278 -7.01 -12.19 -11.61
N TRP A 279 -6.61 -11.23 -10.78
CA TRP A 279 -7.05 -11.07 -9.39
C TRP A 279 -7.63 -9.67 -9.12
N PRO A 280 -8.71 -9.58 -8.32
CA PRO A 280 -9.21 -8.29 -7.85
C PRO A 280 -8.23 -7.70 -6.83
N ILE A 281 -7.92 -6.42 -7.02
CA ILE A 281 -6.99 -5.66 -6.19
C ILE A 281 -7.78 -4.80 -5.22
N VAL A 282 -7.36 -4.73 -3.95
CA VAL A 282 -8.00 -3.85 -2.97
C VAL A 282 -7.82 -2.38 -3.38
N GLN A 283 -8.88 -1.57 -3.23
CA GLN A 283 -8.73 -0.14 -3.47
C GLN A 283 -7.94 0.51 -2.35
N HIS A 284 -6.84 1.17 -2.69
CA HIS A 284 -6.12 2.00 -1.75
C HIS A 284 -6.77 3.38 -1.66
N TYR A 285 -6.85 3.89 -0.46
CA TYR A 285 -7.50 5.16 -0.18
C TYR A 285 -6.45 6.18 0.20
N ASP A 286 -6.39 7.23 -0.59
CA ASP A 286 -5.72 8.45 -0.20
C ASP A 286 -6.79 9.46 0.23
N LEU A 287 -6.94 9.62 1.54
CA LEU A 287 -7.88 10.58 2.15
C LEU A 287 -7.44 12.04 1.95
N SER A 288 -6.27 12.30 1.35
CA SER A 288 -5.77 13.65 1.04
C SER A 288 -6.75 14.52 0.24
N LYS A 289 -7.67 13.88 -0.51
CA LYS A 289 -8.71 14.56 -1.29
C LYS A 289 -9.94 15.01 -0.46
N ILE A 290 -10.14 14.48 0.74
CA ILE A 290 -11.33 14.70 1.58
C ILE A 290 -10.97 15.41 2.89
N GLN A 291 -9.80 15.10 3.45
CA GLN A 291 -9.28 15.69 4.68
C GLN A 291 -7.82 16.08 4.43
N LYS A 292 -7.38 17.25 4.88
CA LYS A 292 -6.04 17.83 4.63
C LYS A 292 -4.86 17.03 5.25
N THR A 293 -5.05 15.75 5.54
CA THR A 293 -4.07 14.85 6.13
C THR A 293 -3.92 13.60 5.26
N GLU A 294 -2.67 13.31 4.85
CA GLU A 294 -2.29 12.11 4.10
C GLU A 294 -2.40 10.86 4.99
N HIS A 295 -3.62 10.38 5.23
CA HIS A 295 -3.83 9.12 5.93
C HIS A 295 -4.08 7.99 4.92
N ILE A 296 -3.07 7.15 4.76
CA ILE A 296 -3.18 5.85 4.10
C ILE A 296 -4.05 4.94 4.97
N LEU A 297 -5.23 4.56 4.48
CA LEU A 297 -6.13 3.67 5.23
C LEU A 297 -5.70 2.21 5.19
N ILE A 298 -5.13 1.72 4.09
CA ILE A 298 -4.64 0.33 4.03
C ILE A 298 -3.15 0.35 4.30
N THR A 299 -2.80 0.31 5.59
CA THR A 299 -1.41 0.25 6.05
C THR A 299 -0.85 -1.16 5.92
N LYS A 300 0.48 -1.32 5.93
CA LYS A 300 1.13 -2.65 5.96
C LYS A 300 0.62 -3.53 7.12
N GLN A 301 0.23 -2.93 8.24
CA GLN A 301 -0.32 -3.65 9.38
C GLN A 301 -1.71 -4.22 9.07
N ILE A 302 -2.58 -3.45 8.40
CA ILE A 302 -3.88 -3.94 7.92
C ILE A 302 -3.69 -5.01 6.86
N GLU A 303 -2.76 -4.85 5.92
CA GLU A 303 -2.50 -5.86 4.90
C GLU A 303 -2.11 -7.21 5.51
N GLN A 304 -1.22 -7.20 6.50
CA GLN A 304 -0.84 -8.39 7.24
C GLN A 304 -1.99 -8.97 8.06
N PHE A 305 -2.73 -8.11 8.77
CA PHE A 305 -3.86 -8.52 9.60
C PHE A 305 -4.97 -9.16 8.77
N LEU A 306 -5.30 -8.59 7.61
CA LEU A 306 -6.33 -9.07 6.69
C LEU A 306 -5.81 -10.08 5.64
N GLY A 307 -4.51 -10.40 5.63
CA GLY A 307 -3.94 -11.37 4.69
C GLY A 307 -4.03 -10.94 3.22
N LEU A 308 -3.93 -9.64 2.95
CA LEU A 308 -3.93 -9.05 1.60
C LEU A 308 -2.57 -9.20 0.91
N ASN A 309 -1.50 -9.31 1.70
CA ASN A 309 -0.14 -9.56 1.23
C ASN A 309 0.23 -11.05 1.26
N ASP A 310 -0.76 -11.94 1.32
CA ASP A 310 -0.53 -13.37 1.24
C ASP A 310 -0.23 -13.76 -0.18
N THR A 311 1.03 -14.02 -0.39
CA THR A 311 1.60 -14.27 -1.68
C THR A 311 1.43 -15.70 -2.18
N THR A 312 1.10 -16.63 -1.27
CA THR A 312 0.78 -18.01 -1.64
C THR A 312 -0.47 -18.10 -2.52
N LYS A 313 -1.23 -17.00 -2.62
CA LYS A 313 -2.39 -16.85 -3.51
C LYS A 313 -2.02 -16.65 -4.99
N ILE A 314 -0.79 -16.23 -5.31
CA ILE A 314 -0.39 -15.88 -6.67
C ILE A 314 0.30 -17.08 -7.31
N ASP A 315 -0.42 -17.76 -8.19
CA ASP A 315 0.14 -18.84 -9.00
C ASP A 315 0.75 -18.31 -10.30
N LEU A 316 1.72 -19.03 -10.86
CA LEU A 316 2.28 -18.71 -12.18
C LEU A 316 1.17 -18.59 -13.25
N ARG A 317 0.10 -19.38 -13.13
CA ARG A 317 -1.04 -19.32 -14.06
C ARG A 317 -1.70 -17.93 -14.08
N ASP A 318 -1.78 -17.26 -12.93
CA ASP A 318 -2.39 -15.94 -12.82
C ASP A 318 -1.53 -14.87 -13.48
N VAL A 319 -0.21 -15.00 -13.35
CA VAL A 319 0.79 -14.15 -14.00
C VAL A 319 0.80 -14.38 -15.51
N LEU A 320 0.72 -15.64 -15.95
CA LEU A 320 0.62 -15.97 -17.38
C LEU A 320 -0.69 -15.46 -18.01
N LYS A 321 -1.77 -15.38 -17.22
CA LYS A 321 -3.02 -14.77 -17.68
C LYS A 321 -2.87 -13.25 -17.85
N GLN A 322 -2.20 -12.56 -16.92
CA GLN A 322 -1.85 -11.13 -17.09
C GLN A 322 -1.02 -10.92 -18.37
N LEU A 323 0.00 -11.76 -18.57
CA LEU A 323 0.86 -11.73 -19.75
C LEU A 323 0.07 -11.95 -21.05
N ASP A 324 -0.86 -12.90 -21.05
CA ASP A 324 -1.73 -13.19 -22.19
C ASP A 324 -2.59 -11.98 -22.56
N GLU A 325 -3.18 -11.29 -21.58
CA GLU A 325 -3.94 -10.07 -21.81
C GLU A 325 -3.06 -8.93 -22.35
N ILE A 326 -1.84 -8.77 -21.83
CA ILE A 326 -0.87 -7.78 -22.34
C ILE A 326 -0.42 -8.11 -23.77
N SER A 327 -0.27 -9.39 -24.11
CA SER A 327 0.15 -9.80 -25.46
C SER A 327 -0.90 -9.49 -26.55
N LYS A 328 -2.17 -9.29 -26.15
CA LYS A 328 -3.30 -8.96 -27.03
C LYS A 328 -3.56 -7.46 -27.11
N LEU A 329 -2.70 -6.63 -26.51
CA LEU A 329 -2.90 -5.18 -26.43
C LEU A 329 -3.14 -4.59 -27.81
N SER A 330 -4.25 -3.87 -27.90
CA SER A 330 -4.63 -3.08 -29.06
C SER A 330 -5.24 -1.79 -28.56
N VAL A 331 -5.00 -0.70 -29.28
CA VAL A 331 -5.65 0.59 -29.01
C VAL A 331 -7.07 0.50 -29.56
N THR A 332 -8.07 0.73 -28.70
CA THR A 332 -9.46 0.79 -29.13
C THR A 332 -9.69 2.11 -29.85
N GLY A 333 -9.71 2.09 -31.19
CA GLY A 333 -10.04 3.25 -32.01
C GLY A 333 -11.54 3.49 -32.06
N ASN A 334 -11.99 4.65 -31.60
CA ASN A 334 -12.86 5.58 -32.34
C ASN A 334 -13.24 6.80 -31.49
N ASN A 335 -12.92 7.99 -32.01
CA ASN A 335 -13.58 9.28 -31.80
C ASN A 335 -14.36 9.50 -30.50
N THR A 336 -13.80 10.28 -29.56
CA THR A 336 -14.42 11.49 -28.99
C THR A 336 -13.47 12.16 -27.98
N GLY A 337 -12.91 13.32 -28.33
CA GLY A 337 -12.68 14.48 -27.45
C GLY A 337 -11.90 14.39 -26.12
N ALA A 338 -11.48 13.22 -25.65
CA ALA A 338 -10.76 13.08 -24.38
C ALA A 338 -9.27 12.79 -24.63
N ASN A 339 -8.41 13.55 -23.96
CA ASN A 339 -6.95 13.53 -24.08
C ASN A 339 -6.38 12.13 -23.74
N TYR A 340 -6.25 11.27 -24.74
CA TYR A 340 -5.46 10.04 -24.63
C TYR A 340 -3.99 10.42 -24.38
N ASN A 341 -3.51 10.20 -23.16
CA ASN A 341 -2.11 10.43 -22.82
C ASN A 341 -1.31 9.15 -23.13
N HIS A 342 -0.79 9.10 -24.36
CA HIS A 342 0.03 7.99 -24.85
C HIS A 342 1.24 7.73 -23.94
N GLN A 343 1.86 8.77 -23.35
CA GLN A 343 3.08 8.63 -22.56
C GLN A 343 2.83 7.93 -21.22
N THR A 344 1.80 8.33 -20.47
CA THR A 344 1.49 7.71 -19.17
C THR A 344 0.99 6.27 -19.34
N SER A 345 0.15 6.02 -20.35
CA SER A 345 -0.35 4.69 -20.66
C SER A 345 0.79 3.75 -21.07
N SER A 346 1.71 4.22 -21.92
CA SER A 346 2.89 3.45 -22.35
C SER A 346 3.80 3.13 -21.16
N LYS A 347 4.04 4.10 -20.27
CA LYS A 347 4.83 3.87 -19.06
C LYS A 347 4.20 2.79 -18.18
N TYR A 348 2.89 2.88 -17.92
CA TYR A 348 2.19 1.91 -17.08
C TYR A 348 2.25 0.49 -17.66
N ILE A 349 2.07 0.35 -18.98
CA ILE A 349 2.23 -0.95 -19.66
C ILE A 349 3.66 -1.47 -19.59
N LEU A 350 4.67 -0.61 -19.77
CA LEU A 350 6.06 -1.01 -19.61
C LEU A 350 6.34 -1.49 -18.18
N ASP A 351 5.87 -0.77 -17.17
CA ASP A 351 6.01 -1.15 -15.76
C ASP A 351 5.35 -2.51 -15.49
N MET A 352 4.17 -2.78 -16.07
CA MET A 352 3.56 -4.12 -16.03
C MET A 352 4.46 -5.19 -16.67
N CYS A 353 4.99 -4.92 -17.87
CA CYS A 353 5.85 -5.86 -18.57
C CYS A 353 7.11 -6.21 -17.76
N TYR A 354 7.74 -5.23 -17.11
CA TYR A 354 8.90 -5.46 -16.25
C TYR A 354 8.56 -6.35 -15.06
N ASN A 355 7.46 -6.05 -14.35
CA ASN A 355 7.03 -6.85 -13.18
C ASN A 355 6.74 -8.31 -13.56
N LEU A 356 6.08 -8.54 -14.69
CA LEU A 356 5.81 -9.88 -15.20
C LEU A 356 7.11 -10.63 -15.54
N TYR A 357 8.02 -9.97 -16.24
CA TYR A 357 9.29 -10.56 -16.62
C TYR A 357 10.11 -10.96 -15.40
N ASP A 358 10.20 -10.08 -14.40
CA ASP A 358 10.93 -10.34 -13.16
C ASP A 358 10.37 -11.53 -12.40
N TYR A 359 9.04 -11.63 -12.28
CA TYR A 359 8.39 -12.78 -11.64
C TYR A 359 8.65 -14.10 -12.39
N ILE A 360 8.53 -14.11 -13.72
CA ILE A 360 8.76 -15.32 -14.53
C ILE A 360 10.21 -15.78 -14.39
N GLN A 361 11.17 -14.85 -14.40
CA GLN A 361 12.57 -15.19 -14.17
C GLN A 361 12.80 -15.79 -12.78
N TYR A 362 12.22 -15.19 -11.73
CA TYR A 362 12.29 -15.73 -10.38
C TYR A 362 11.76 -17.18 -10.32
N TYR A 363 10.59 -17.40 -10.93
CA TYR A 363 9.94 -18.70 -10.95
C TYR A 363 10.76 -19.76 -11.70
N CYS A 364 11.30 -19.42 -12.88
CA CYS A 364 12.06 -20.36 -13.70
C CYS A 364 13.46 -20.66 -13.14
N PHE A 365 14.06 -19.72 -12.40
CA PHE A 365 15.46 -19.80 -11.97
C PHE A 365 15.66 -19.49 -10.46
N PRO A 366 15.03 -20.25 -9.54
CA PRO A 366 15.02 -19.92 -8.11
C PRO A 366 16.39 -20.04 -7.42
N HIS A 367 17.24 -20.96 -7.88
CA HIS A 367 18.56 -21.27 -7.31
C HIS A 367 19.58 -20.14 -7.46
N LEU A 368 19.36 -19.23 -8.40
CA LEU A 368 20.27 -18.11 -8.68
C LEU A 368 20.12 -16.97 -7.66
N GLN A 369 19.06 -17.00 -6.84
CA GLN A 369 18.90 -16.09 -5.70
C GLN A 369 19.45 -16.68 -4.39
N THR A 370 19.49 -18.01 -4.26
CA THR A 370 19.97 -18.68 -3.03
C THR A 370 21.48 -18.59 -2.87
N GLN A 371 22.25 -18.53 -3.96
CA GLN A 371 23.71 -18.33 -3.92
C GLN A 371 24.14 -16.91 -3.51
N GLN A 372 23.23 -15.91 -3.57
CA GLN A 372 23.49 -14.56 -3.09
C GLN A 372 23.21 -14.42 -1.57
N GLN A 373 22.39 -15.31 -0.99
CA GLN A 373 22.04 -15.27 0.44
C GLN A 373 23.16 -15.81 1.36
N SER A 374 24.18 -16.49 0.83
CA SER A 374 25.32 -16.98 1.62
C SER A 374 26.48 -15.99 1.75
N LEU A 375 26.45 -14.83 1.10
CA LEU A 375 27.60 -13.91 1.02
C LEU A 375 27.33 -12.42 1.30
N SER A 376 26.10 -12.00 1.61
CA SER A 376 25.85 -10.61 2.01
C SER A 376 24.67 -10.49 2.97
N HIS A 377 24.97 -10.28 4.24
CA HIS A 377 24.07 -9.53 5.12
C HIS A 377 24.07 -8.06 4.68
N THR A 378 22.91 -7.41 4.81
CA THR A 378 22.62 -5.98 4.58
C THR A 378 22.52 -5.48 3.13
N HIS A 379 21.30 -5.52 2.57
CA HIS A 379 20.64 -4.42 1.83
C HIS A 379 19.20 -4.82 1.44
N HIS A 380 18.19 -4.04 1.88
CA HIS A 380 16.79 -4.09 1.41
C HIS A 380 16.12 -2.67 1.55
N TYR A 381 15.61 -2.13 0.41
CA TYR A 381 14.46 -1.23 0.14
C TYR A 381 14.67 0.11 -0.59
N LEU A 382 14.46 0.16 -1.92
CA LEU A 382 13.15 0.43 -2.59
C LEU A 382 13.24 0.11 -4.11
N THR A 383 13.17 -1.17 -4.41
CA THR A 383 12.64 -1.81 -5.63
C THR A 383 12.31 -3.23 -5.18
N GLU A 384 11.39 -3.36 -4.23
CA GLU A 384 11.24 -4.59 -3.45
C GLU A 384 9.79 -4.96 -3.27
N ILE A 385 9.42 -5.93 -4.12
CA ILE A 385 8.44 -6.95 -3.82
C ILE A 385 9.12 -7.88 -2.80
N ASP A 386 8.94 -7.67 -1.50
CA ASP A 386 9.32 -8.72 -0.54
C ASP A 386 8.15 -9.59 -0.14
N TYR A 387 8.44 -10.87 -0.25
CA TYR A 387 7.92 -11.89 0.61
C TYR A 387 8.78 -11.95 1.90
N ARG A 388 8.42 -11.20 2.96
CA ARG A 388 8.90 -11.29 4.38
C ARG A 388 10.41 -10.97 4.64
N SER A 389 10.89 -10.37 5.74
CA SER A 389 10.37 -10.03 7.09
C SER A 389 11.22 -8.96 7.84
N SER A 390 10.54 -7.98 8.46
CA SER A 390 10.82 -7.21 9.72
C SER A 390 12.20 -6.55 10.07
N SER A 391 12.09 -5.25 10.42
CA SER A 391 12.93 -4.31 11.22
C SER A 391 14.01 -3.46 10.51
N MET A 392 13.70 -2.18 10.24
CA MET A 392 14.69 -1.11 9.96
C MET A 392 14.25 0.23 10.55
N SER A 393 15.22 1.06 10.99
CA SER A 393 14.99 2.33 11.68
C SER A 393 15.06 3.56 10.73
N PRO A 394 14.57 4.75 11.15
CA PRO A 394 14.40 5.92 10.26
C PRO A 394 15.70 6.44 9.60
N LEU A 395 16.85 6.30 10.27
CA LEU A 395 18.15 6.69 9.71
C LEU A 395 18.58 5.77 8.55
N GLN A 396 18.12 4.52 8.54
CA GLN A 396 18.38 3.55 7.47
C GLN A 396 17.47 3.80 6.25
N LEU A 397 16.28 4.35 6.47
CA LEU A 397 15.36 4.77 5.40
C LEU A 397 15.86 6.05 4.70
N GLU A 398 16.42 7.01 5.45
CA GLU A 398 17.00 8.23 4.87
C GLU A 398 18.27 7.95 4.05
N GLN A 399 19.08 6.99 4.50
CA GLN A 399 20.23 6.49 3.75
C GLN A 399 19.79 5.72 2.50
N ALA A 400 18.78 4.86 2.58
CA ALA A 400 18.23 4.16 1.41
C ALA A 400 17.66 5.13 0.37
N ILE A 401 16.90 6.16 0.79
CA ILE A 401 16.38 7.19 -0.12
C ILE A 401 17.52 7.99 -0.78
N ARG A 402 18.62 8.24 -0.06
CA ARG A 402 19.82 8.89 -0.60
C ARG A 402 20.57 7.97 -1.57
N ASP A 403 20.69 6.68 -1.25
CA ASP A 403 21.31 5.64 -2.08
C ASP A 403 20.48 5.34 -3.34
N ILE A 404 19.14 5.44 -3.30
CA ILE A 404 18.25 5.33 -4.46
C ILE A 404 18.36 6.58 -5.34
N ARG A 405 18.44 7.77 -4.72
CA ARG A 405 18.66 9.03 -5.44
C ARG A 405 20.04 9.05 -6.10
N ASP A 406 21.05 8.49 -5.43
CA ASP A 406 22.39 8.25 -5.97
C ASP A 406 22.38 7.12 -7.02
N TYR A 407 21.59 6.06 -6.88
CA TYR A 407 21.44 4.99 -7.87
C TYR A 407 20.84 5.49 -9.20
N PHE A 408 19.92 6.45 -9.15
CA PHE A 408 19.37 7.10 -10.34
C PHE A 408 20.19 8.31 -10.83
N GLN A 409 20.96 8.99 -9.96
CA GLN A 409 21.93 10.03 -10.38
C GLN A 409 23.24 9.45 -10.94
N GLN A 410 23.62 8.23 -10.57
CA GLN A 410 24.88 7.56 -10.98
C GLN A 410 24.68 6.58 -12.15
N ARG A 411 23.44 6.34 -12.59
CA ARG A 411 23.14 5.59 -13.83
C ARG A 411 22.80 6.54 -14.96
N ARG A 412 23.70 6.62 -15.94
CA ARG A 412 23.48 7.36 -17.19
C ARG A 412 22.37 6.69 -18.01
N LEU A 413 21.14 7.19 -17.89
CA LEU A 413 20.18 7.13 -19.00
C LEU A 413 20.85 7.83 -20.19
N ILE A 414 21.19 7.09 -21.24
CA ILE A 414 21.46 7.74 -22.53
C ILE A 414 20.12 7.84 -23.27
N TYR A 415 19.42 8.94 -23.02
CA TYR A 415 18.39 9.42 -23.94
C TYR A 415 19.11 9.95 -25.18
N PHE A 416 18.83 9.37 -26.35
CA PHE A 416 19.29 9.90 -27.63
C PHE A 416 18.13 10.64 -28.30
N PRO A 417 18.08 11.98 -28.30
CA PRO A 417 17.34 12.68 -29.31
C PRO A 417 18.11 12.50 -30.62
N VAL A 418 17.54 11.76 -31.56
CA VAL A 418 17.99 11.88 -32.95
C VAL A 418 17.38 13.18 -33.46
N ASP A 419 18.23 14.17 -33.77
CA ASP A 419 17.78 15.38 -34.44
C ASP A 419 17.13 15.03 -35.79
N LEU A 420 15.86 15.42 -35.90
CA LEU A 420 15.14 15.91 -37.07
C LEU A 420 15.79 15.57 -38.43
N ASN A 421 15.41 14.44 -39.04
CA ASN A 421 15.00 14.41 -40.46
C ASN A 421 14.68 13.03 -41.06
N GLU A 422 14.73 11.91 -40.34
CA GLU A 422 14.31 10.63 -40.94
C GLU A 422 13.32 9.87 -40.05
N THR A 423 12.16 9.61 -40.64
CA THR A 423 11.03 8.87 -40.10
C THR A 423 11.33 7.38 -40.10
N SER A 424 11.71 6.80 -38.95
CA SER A 424 11.22 5.49 -38.44
C SER A 424 12.00 4.97 -37.23
N SER A 425 11.26 4.48 -36.23
CA SER A 425 11.67 3.63 -35.09
C SER A 425 12.64 4.20 -34.03
N SER A 426 12.06 4.70 -32.92
CA SER A 426 12.75 4.84 -31.64
C SER A 426 13.20 3.46 -31.15
N SER A 427 14.51 3.19 -31.14
CA SER A 427 15.08 1.95 -30.61
C SER A 427 15.74 2.22 -29.26
N TYR A 428 15.32 1.51 -28.22
CA TYR A 428 15.92 1.61 -26.88
C TYR A 428 16.95 0.49 -26.72
N LEU A 429 18.22 0.83 -26.47
CA LEU A 429 19.26 -0.17 -26.18
C LEU A 429 19.56 -0.16 -24.67
N PHE A 430 19.15 -1.21 -23.97
CA PHE A 430 19.51 -1.42 -22.56
C PHE A 430 20.91 -2.02 -22.46
N LEU A 431 21.84 -1.27 -21.89
CA LEU A 431 23.14 -1.78 -21.45
C LEU A 431 23.30 -1.53 -19.96
N SER A 432 23.33 -2.62 -19.20
CA SER A 432 23.83 -2.60 -17.83
C SER A 432 25.35 -2.58 -17.88
N LEU A 433 25.96 -1.55 -17.32
CA LEU A 433 27.41 -1.45 -17.16
C LEU A 433 27.91 -2.56 -16.21
N ASN A 434 28.83 -3.39 -16.73
CA ASN A 434 29.74 -4.34 -16.06
C ASN A 434 29.42 -5.84 -15.90
N GLN A 435 28.41 -6.42 -16.56
CA GLN A 435 28.38 -7.89 -16.82
C GLN A 435 27.32 -8.26 -17.87
N LEU A 436 27.52 -9.42 -18.51
CA LEU A 436 26.68 -10.02 -19.54
C LEU A 436 25.20 -10.17 -19.14
N LEU A 437 24.29 -9.94 -20.10
CA LEU A 437 22.89 -10.40 -20.05
C LEU A 437 22.65 -11.63 -20.95
N TRP A 438 23.69 -12.43 -21.21
CA TRP A 438 23.56 -13.70 -21.93
C TRP A 438 24.58 -14.74 -21.46
N GLN A 439 24.16 -15.76 -20.71
CA GLN A 439 25.00 -16.96 -20.51
C GLN A 439 24.18 -18.22 -20.78
N SER A 440 24.75 -19.12 -21.60
CA SER A 440 24.35 -20.53 -21.62
C SER A 440 24.79 -21.18 -20.30
N PRO A 441 23.99 -22.05 -19.67
CA PRO A 441 24.32 -22.62 -18.37
C PRO A 441 25.53 -23.57 -18.50
N THR A 442 26.71 -23.11 -18.11
CA THR A 442 27.87 -23.99 -17.89
C THR A 442 28.15 -24.11 -16.40
N ARG A 443 28.39 -25.34 -15.94
CA ARG A 443 28.39 -25.76 -14.52
C ARG A 443 29.38 -25.04 -13.58
N ASN A 444 30.26 -24.16 -14.05
CA ASN A 444 31.41 -23.67 -13.25
C ASN A 444 31.67 -22.15 -13.38
N SER A 445 30.72 -21.27 -13.07
CA SER A 445 31.02 -19.83 -12.89
C SER A 445 30.67 -19.39 -11.46
N THR A 446 31.70 -19.25 -10.61
CA THR A 446 31.60 -18.94 -9.17
C THR A 446 31.81 -17.47 -8.81
N PHE A 447 31.90 -16.55 -9.77
CA PHE A 447 31.99 -15.13 -9.49
C PHE A 447 31.16 -14.38 -10.51
N ILE A 448 30.17 -13.61 -10.04
CA ILE A 448 29.47 -12.48 -10.69
C ILE A 448 28.30 -12.09 -9.77
N SER A 449 28.50 -11.08 -8.91
CA SER A 449 27.47 -10.46 -8.08
C SER A 449 27.20 -9.05 -8.59
N ASN A 450 25.93 -8.79 -8.92
CA ASN A 450 25.30 -7.50 -9.26
C ASN A 450 24.93 -7.29 -10.74
N LEU A 451 23.78 -7.84 -11.14
CA LEU A 451 23.02 -7.39 -12.32
C LEU A 451 21.49 -7.49 -12.12
N LYS A 452 20.77 -6.70 -12.93
CA LYS A 452 19.51 -6.99 -13.65
C LYS A 452 19.24 -5.74 -14.48
N PRO A 453 18.81 -5.90 -15.75
CA PRO A 453 17.41 -6.25 -15.98
C PRO A 453 17.11 -7.49 -16.84
N TYR A 454 18.06 -8.20 -17.45
CA TYR A 454 17.69 -9.38 -18.28
C TYR A 454 18.61 -10.57 -18.06
N TYR A 455 18.52 -11.13 -16.85
CA TYR A 455 19.48 -12.13 -16.37
C TYR A 455 19.57 -13.42 -17.19
N TYR A 456 18.45 -13.99 -17.63
CA TYR A 456 18.43 -15.27 -18.33
C TYR A 456 17.34 -15.31 -19.40
N GLN A 457 17.66 -15.96 -20.52
CA GLN A 457 16.69 -16.30 -21.55
C GLN A 457 15.65 -17.24 -20.92
N VAL A 458 14.39 -16.79 -20.89
CA VAL A 458 13.28 -17.64 -20.43
C VAL A 458 13.12 -18.84 -21.37
N PRO A 459 12.45 -19.93 -20.95
CA PRO A 459 12.24 -21.09 -21.82
C PRO A 459 11.77 -20.71 -23.23
N ILE A 460 12.38 -21.32 -24.25
CA ILE A 460 12.12 -21.03 -25.67
C ILE A 460 10.63 -21.17 -26.02
N THR A 461 9.92 -22.06 -25.32
CA THR A 461 8.46 -22.24 -25.44
C THR A 461 7.69 -20.96 -25.08
N LEU A 462 8.04 -20.29 -23.98
CA LEU A 462 7.42 -19.02 -23.56
C LEU A 462 7.79 -17.87 -24.52
N HIS A 463 9.05 -17.81 -24.96
CA HIS A 463 9.47 -16.82 -25.97
C HIS A 463 8.70 -16.96 -27.29
N LYS A 464 8.47 -18.19 -27.74
CA LYS A 464 7.67 -18.45 -28.96
C LYS A 464 6.21 -18.09 -28.76
N GLN A 465 5.63 -18.45 -27.62
CA GLN A 465 4.21 -18.22 -27.32
C GLN A 465 3.88 -16.73 -27.16
N TYR A 466 4.73 -15.98 -26.46
CA TYR A 466 4.52 -14.55 -26.18
C TYR A 466 5.51 -13.67 -26.95
N LYS A 467 5.76 -14.01 -28.22
CA LYS A 467 6.75 -13.34 -29.07
C LYS A 467 6.58 -11.82 -29.10
N HIS A 468 5.34 -11.33 -29.22
CA HIS A 468 5.04 -9.90 -29.24
C HIS A 468 5.44 -9.18 -27.94
N PHE A 469 5.18 -9.80 -26.78
CA PHE A 469 5.60 -9.25 -25.49
C PHE A 469 7.12 -9.12 -25.40
N TYR A 470 7.85 -10.17 -25.76
CA TYR A 470 9.31 -10.17 -25.65
C TYR A 470 9.98 -9.30 -26.72
N LEU A 471 9.55 -9.37 -27.98
CA LEU A 471 10.21 -8.69 -29.10
C LEU A 471 9.71 -7.27 -29.35
N ASP A 472 8.41 -7.03 -29.21
CA ASP A 472 7.81 -5.77 -29.65
C ASP A 472 7.64 -4.80 -28.47
N LEU A 473 7.20 -5.31 -27.30
CA LEU A 473 7.03 -4.48 -26.09
C LEU A 473 8.34 -4.28 -25.30
N LEU A 474 9.05 -5.37 -25.01
CA LEU A 474 10.32 -5.31 -24.25
C LEU A 474 11.57 -5.21 -25.13
N GLN A 475 11.44 -5.44 -26.44
CA GLN A 475 12.56 -5.39 -27.40
C GLN A 475 13.74 -6.32 -27.04
N ILE A 476 13.45 -7.44 -26.36
CA ILE A 476 14.44 -8.45 -25.98
C ILE A 476 14.82 -9.25 -27.21
N LYS A 477 16.04 -9.05 -27.71
CA LYS A 477 16.59 -9.85 -28.81
C LYS A 477 16.79 -11.31 -28.40
N ILE A 478 16.39 -12.24 -29.27
CA ILE A 478 16.55 -13.69 -29.06
C ILE A 478 18.02 -14.11 -29.21
N GLN A 479 18.78 -13.37 -30.02
CA GLN A 479 20.20 -13.60 -30.28
C GLN A 479 20.92 -12.25 -30.31
N LEU A 480 22.11 -12.22 -29.70
CA LEU A 480 23.03 -11.09 -29.80
C LEU A 480 23.66 -11.11 -31.20
N GLU A 481 23.69 -9.97 -31.89
CA GLU A 481 24.39 -9.83 -33.17
C GLU A 481 25.69 -9.04 -33.01
N TYR A 482 26.69 -9.32 -33.85
CA TYR A 482 27.96 -8.58 -33.83
C TYR A 482 27.76 -7.06 -34.01
N LYS A 483 26.78 -6.66 -34.84
CA LYS A 483 26.43 -5.25 -35.07
C LYS A 483 25.96 -4.55 -33.79
N ASP A 484 25.31 -5.27 -32.88
CA ASP A 484 24.82 -4.72 -31.62
C ASP A 484 25.99 -4.27 -30.75
N LEU A 485 27.06 -5.07 -30.67
CA LEU A 485 28.29 -4.76 -29.93
C LEU A 485 29.03 -3.56 -30.55
N LEU A 486 29.04 -3.43 -31.88
CA LEU A 486 29.62 -2.27 -32.56
C LEU A 486 28.85 -0.97 -32.29
N ILE A 487 27.51 -1.03 -32.21
CA ILE A 487 26.69 0.13 -31.86
C ILE A 487 27.10 0.65 -30.48
N ILE A 488 27.37 -0.23 -29.51
CA ILE A 488 27.85 0.18 -28.17
C ILE A 488 29.14 1.01 -28.28
N ILE A 489 30.12 0.52 -29.04
CA ILE A 489 31.41 1.18 -29.23
C ILE A 489 31.22 2.56 -29.89
N ASP A 490 30.35 2.67 -30.90
CA ASP A 490 30.03 3.93 -31.58
C ASP A 490 29.33 4.94 -30.65
N LEU A 491 28.43 4.47 -29.79
CA LEU A 491 27.75 5.31 -28.82
C LEU A 491 28.71 5.86 -27.76
N ILE A 492 29.64 5.04 -27.25
CA ILE A 492 30.70 5.50 -26.35
C ILE A 492 31.59 6.52 -27.09
N LYS A 493 31.95 6.27 -28.36
CA LYS A 493 32.70 7.24 -29.17
C LYS A 493 31.97 8.58 -29.32
N LYS A 494 30.66 8.57 -29.60
CA LYS A 494 29.84 9.79 -29.71
C LYS A 494 29.78 10.58 -28.42
N LYS A 495 29.72 9.89 -27.28
CA LYS A 495 29.66 10.49 -25.94
C LYS A 495 30.96 11.21 -25.56
N TYR A 496 32.11 10.61 -25.84
CA TYR A 496 33.41 11.18 -25.43
C TYR A 496 34.05 12.04 -26.52
N GLN A 497 33.72 11.81 -27.78
CA GLN A 497 34.33 12.48 -28.93
C GLN A 497 35.86 12.43 -28.87
N THR A 498 36.53 13.51 -28.46
CA THR A 498 37.99 13.63 -28.31
C THR A 498 38.46 13.57 -26.85
N LYS A 499 37.56 13.41 -25.88
CA LYS A 499 37.88 13.34 -24.45
C LYS A 499 38.28 11.91 -24.04
N PRO A 500 39.11 11.78 -22.99
CA PRO A 500 39.45 10.48 -22.43
C PRO A 500 38.22 9.83 -21.76
N LEU A 501 38.12 8.51 -21.88
CA LEU A 501 37.10 7.69 -21.23
C LEU A 501 37.25 7.75 -19.71
N ASP A 502 36.13 7.69 -19.00
CA ASP A 502 36.17 7.41 -17.57
C ASP A 502 36.38 5.90 -17.32
N LYS A 503 36.71 5.56 -16.08
CA LYS A 503 37.07 4.19 -15.68
C LYS A 503 35.94 3.19 -15.94
N ASP A 504 34.69 3.60 -15.80
CA ASP A 504 33.54 2.73 -15.92
C ASP A 504 33.24 2.41 -17.38
N ASP A 505 33.23 3.41 -18.25
CA ASP A 505 33.02 3.18 -19.69
C ASP A 505 34.23 2.50 -20.35
N PHE A 506 35.43 2.70 -19.82
CA PHE A 506 36.60 1.93 -20.24
C PHE A 506 36.45 0.44 -19.92
N THR A 507 35.96 0.11 -18.71
CA THR A 507 35.71 -1.27 -18.27
C THR A 507 34.59 -1.93 -19.10
N LEU A 508 33.53 -1.17 -19.42
CA LEU A 508 32.48 -1.62 -20.33
C LEU A 508 33.04 -1.98 -21.70
N LEU A 509 33.88 -1.10 -22.24
CA LEU A 509 34.45 -1.28 -23.56
C LEU A 509 35.32 -2.54 -23.63
N GLN A 510 36.12 -2.82 -22.60
CA GLN A 510 36.88 -4.07 -22.48
C GLN A 510 35.96 -5.29 -22.44
N THR A 511 34.83 -5.21 -21.74
CA THR A 511 33.84 -6.28 -21.68
C THR A 511 33.21 -6.54 -23.06
N VAL A 512 32.86 -5.47 -23.79
CA VAL A 512 32.34 -5.57 -25.16
C VAL A 512 33.36 -6.19 -26.11
N TYR A 513 34.64 -5.84 -25.97
CA TYR A 513 35.71 -6.46 -26.74
C TYR A 513 35.88 -7.94 -26.45
N GLN A 514 35.85 -8.33 -25.17
CA GLN A 514 35.91 -9.75 -24.81
C GLN A 514 34.73 -10.53 -25.40
N LEU A 515 33.53 -9.96 -25.37
CA LEU A 515 32.34 -10.55 -25.99
C LEU A 515 32.47 -10.75 -27.50
N ILE A 516 33.09 -9.79 -28.19
CA ILE A 516 33.39 -9.92 -29.61
C ILE A 516 34.30 -11.12 -29.86
N LEU A 517 35.28 -11.38 -28.99
CA LEU A 517 36.18 -12.53 -29.12
C LEU A 517 35.47 -13.85 -28.80
N ASP A 518 34.70 -13.89 -27.72
CA ASP A 518 34.10 -15.12 -27.22
C ASP A 518 32.95 -15.60 -28.10
N ILE A 519 32.10 -14.68 -28.57
CA ILE A 519 30.87 -15.00 -29.32
C ILE A 519 31.08 -14.91 -30.83
N PHE A 520 31.98 -14.01 -31.28
CA PHE A 520 32.21 -13.76 -32.71
C PHE A 520 33.69 -13.87 -33.12
N PRO A 521 34.37 -15.01 -32.81
CA PRO A 521 35.80 -15.17 -33.07
C PRO A 521 36.15 -15.03 -34.56
N ASN A 522 35.27 -15.51 -35.43
CA ASN A 522 35.49 -15.54 -36.88
C ASN A 522 34.94 -14.32 -37.64
N TYR A 523 34.25 -13.39 -36.96
CA TYR A 523 33.68 -12.22 -37.60
C TYR A 523 34.70 -11.07 -37.65
N SER A 524 34.94 -10.49 -38.82
CA SER A 524 35.77 -9.30 -39.00
C SER A 524 34.91 -8.14 -39.49
N PRO A 525 35.06 -6.92 -38.96
CA PRO A 525 34.34 -5.77 -39.46
C PRO A 525 34.68 -5.54 -40.94
N THR A 526 33.69 -5.18 -41.75
CA THR A 526 33.92 -4.74 -43.13
C THR A 526 34.75 -3.45 -43.13
N LEU A 527 35.60 -3.24 -44.15
CA LEU A 527 36.48 -2.05 -44.26
C LEU A 527 35.77 -0.70 -44.12
N THR A 528 34.44 -0.66 -44.30
CA THR A 528 33.60 0.54 -44.23
C THR A 528 33.01 0.84 -42.85
N THR A 529 33.04 -0.11 -41.91
CA THR A 529 32.51 0.09 -40.55
C THR A 529 33.61 0.54 -39.59
N PRO A 530 33.52 1.74 -39.00
CA PRO A 530 34.55 2.23 -38.08
C PRO A 530 34.55 1.39 -36.79
N PHE A 531 35.69 0.79 -36.48
CA PHE A 531 35.93 0.11 -35.21
C PHE A 531 36.82 1.00 -34.35
N TYR A 532 36.29 1.55 -33.26
CA TYR A 532 37.03 2.46 -32.40
C TYR A 532 37.75 1.69 -31.29
N LEU A 533 38.97 2.13 -30.94
CA LEU A 533 39.77 1.62 -29.83
C LEU A 533 40.32 2.79 -29.01
N PRO A 534 40.51 2.61 -27.69
CA PRO A 534 41.14 3.64 -26.87
C PRO A 534 42.65 3.67 -27.13
N ASN A 535 43.21 4.87 -27.23
CA ASN A 535 44.65 5.08 -27.21
C ASN A 535 45.20 5.04 -25.77
N VAL A 536 46.50 5.23 -25.60
CA VAL A 536 47.18 5.28 -24.27
C VAL A 536 46.56 6.28 -23.30
N ASP A 537 45.99 7.39 -23.79
CA ASP A 537 45.30 8.40 -22.99
C ASP A 537 43.81 8.07 -22.78
N SER A 538 43.38 6.86 -23.13
CA SER A 538 41.98 6.42 -23.07
C SER A 538 41.03 7.22 -23.97
N VAL A 539 41.52 7.87 -25.03
CA VAL A 539 40.70 8.55 -26.04
C VAL A 539 40.38 7.57 -27.17
N LEU A 540 39.12 7.54 -27.62
CA LEU A 540 38.70 6.62 -28.69
C LEU A 540 39.12 7.11 -30.07
N HIS A 541 39.91 6.31 -30.79
CA HIS A 541 40.31 6.54 -32.18
C HIS A 541 39.93 5.36 -33.06
N GLN A 542 39.85 5.58 -34.36
CA GLN A 542 39.56 4.51 -35.30
C GLN A 542 40.77 3.56 -35.34
N GLY A 543 40.55 2.25 -35.22
CA GLY A 543 41.64 1.29 -35.01
C GLY A 543 42.73 1.34 -36.08
N ASN A 544 42.37 1.56 -37.33
CA ASN A 544 43.29 1.74 -38.46
C ASN A 544 44.19 2.99 -38.40
N THR A 545 43.89 3.93 -37.50
CA THR A 545 44.73 5.12 -37.24
C THR A 545 45.72 4.92 -36.10
N LEU A 546 45.60 3.80 -35.38
CA LEU A 546 46.43 3.48 -34.24
C LEU A 546 47.51 2.44 -34.59
N TYR A 547 48.56 2.43 -33.77
CA TYR A 547 49.66 1.49 -33.80
C TYR A 547 49.61 0.54 -32.60
N PHE A 548 50.14 -0.67 -32.78
CA PHE A 548 50.40 -1.57 -31.66
C PHE A 548 51.37 -0.94 -30.67
N TYR A 549 51.06 -1.08 -29.39
CA TYR A 549 51.98 -0.71 -28.32
C TYR A 549 53.29 -1.53 -28.45
N PRO A 550 54.48 -0.90 -28.48
CA PRO A 550 55.73 -1.61 -28.71
C PRO A 550 56.04 -2.59 -27.57
N PHE A 551 56.41 -3.83 -27.92
CA PHE A 551 56.73 -4.89 -26.95
C PHE A 551 58.16 -4.77 -26.39
N GLU A 552 59.02 -4.00 -27.07
CA GLU A 552 60.44 -3.92 -26.81
C GLU A 552 60.81 -2.46 -26.48
N GLN A 553 61.04 -2.20 -25.18
CA GLN A 553 61.53 -0.97 -24.52
C GLN A 553 60.47 -0.07 -23.84
N PRO A 554 60.69 0.34 -22.58
CA PRO A 554 59.89 1.36 -21.93
C PRO A 554 60.18 2.73 -22.58
N LEU A 555 59.14 3.40 -23.07
CA LEU A 555 59.24 4.78 -23.55
C LEU A 555 59.78 5.68 -22.44
N VAL A 556 60.93 6.30 -22.69
CA VAL A 556 61.47 7.37 -21.83
C VAL A 556 60.42 8.49 -21.76
N SER A 557 60.17 8.93 -20.53
CA SER A 557 58.96 9.57 -20.03
C SER A 557 58.66 10.99 -20.51
N SER A 558 58.56 11.25 -21.82
CA SER A 558 58.08 12.57 -22.28
C SER A 558 57.35 12.63 -23.61
N GLN A 559 57.22 11.55 -24.38
CA GLN A 559 56.34 11.52 -25.57
C GLN A 559 55.67 10.14 -25.72
N GLN A 560 54.57 9.92 -24.99
CA GLN A 560 53.62 8.88 -25.39
C GLN A 560 52.96 9.36 -26.68
N ASP A 561 53.29 8.75 -27.81
CA ASP A 561 52.65 9.07 -29.08
C ASP A 561 51.16 8.68 -28.95
N GLU A 562 50.26 9.67 -29.00
CA GLU A 562 48.79 9.52 -28.89
C GLU A 562 48.21 8.51 -29.90
N ARG A 563 49.04 8.06 -30.85
CA ARG A 563 48.73 7.08 -31.89
C ARG A 563 48.92 5.62 -31.47
N TYR A 564 49.25 5.29 -30.22
CA TYR A 564 49.29 3.89 -29.76
C TYR A 564 47.98 3.46 -29.10
N VAL A 565 47.53 2.23 -29.38
CA VAL A 565 46.41 1.60 -28.66
C VAL A 565 46.76 1.41 -27.19
N HIS A 566 45.78 1.57 -26.30
CA HIS A 566 45.93 1.30 -24.88
C HIS A 566 46.42 -0.14 -24.63
N PRO A 567 47.43 -0.35 -23.76
CA PRO A 567 48.07 -1.67 -23.58
C PRO A 567 47.16 -2.75 -22.98
N SER A 568 46.03 -2.37 -22.37
CA SER A 568 45.06 -3.31 -21.79
C SER A 568 44.05 -3.88 -22.79
N ILE A 569 44.15 -3.54 -24.08
CA ILE A 569 43.26 -4.03 -25.13
C ILE A 569 43.87 -5.28 -25.77
N ASP A 570 43.06 -6.34 -25.89
CA ASP A 570 43.50 -7.62 -26.44
C ASP A 570 44.00 -7.47 -27.89
N ARG A 571 45.10 -8.15 -28.21
CA ARG A 571 45.74 -8.09 -29.52
C ARG A 571 44.82 -8.56 -30.65
N LEU A 572 43.97 -9.56 -30.41
CA LEU A 572 42.99 -10.03 -31.39
C LEU A 572 41.98 -8.94 -31.74
N ILE A 573 41.60 -8.12 -30.77
CA ILE A 573 40.71 -6.96 -30.98
C ILE A 573 41.42 -5.86 -31.75
N CYS A 574 42.68 -5.58 -31.43
CA CYS A 574 43.52 -4.66 -32.21
C CYS A 574 43.64 -5.10 -33.68
N MET A 575 43.81 -6.39 -33.93
CA MET A 575 43.83 -6.92 -35.31
C MET A 575 42.47 -6.78 -36.00
N LYS A 576 41.37 -7.10 -35.31
CA LYS A 576 40.00 -6.93 -35.85
C LYS A 576 39.71 -5.46 -36.19
N ALA A 577 40.25 -4.51 -35.42
CA ALA A 577 40.07 -3.07 -35.64
C ALA A 577 41.01 -2.48 -36.71
N GLY A 578 41.94 -3.27 -37.27
CA GLY A 578 42.86 -2.84 -38.32
C GLY A 578 44.08 -2.05 -37.83
N VAL A 579 44.47 -2.19 -36.57
CA VAL A 579 45.65 -1.53 -35.98
C VAL A 579 46.93 -1.90 -36.75
N THR A 580 47.78 -0.92 -37.03
CA THR A 580 48.97 -1.11 -37.85
C THR A 580 50.23 -1.31 -37.02
N VAL A 581 51.24 -2.00 -37.58
CA VAL A 581 52.55 -2.12 -36.94
C VAL A 581 53.44 -0.98 -37.42
N ARG A 582 53.93 -0.14 -36.50
CA ARG A 582 54.87 0.93 -36.84
C ARG A 582 56.24 0.31 -37.17
N LYS A 583 56.68 0.41 -38.43
CA LYS A 583 58.08 0.14 -38.78
C LYS A 583 58.93 1.31 -38.28
N LEU A 584 59.80 1.06 -37.31
CA LEU A 584 60.82 2.04 -36.91
C LEU A 584 61.75 2.33 -38.11
N PRO A 585 62.16 3.59 -38.35
CA PRO A 585 63.18 3.87 -39.35
C PRO A 585 64.47 3.15 -38.95
N SER A 586 64.98 2.31 -39.85
CA SER A 586 66.26 1.63 -39.72
C SER A 586 67.36 2.66 -39.47
N SER A 587 68.00 2.60 -38.31
CA SER A 587 69.20 3.35 -37.97
C SER A 587 70.35 2.94 -38.88
N THR A 588 70.45 3.55 -40.06
CA THR A 588 71.63 3.44 -40.93
C THR A 588 71.67 4.66 -41.85
N GLN A 589 72.11 5.80 -41.30
CA GLN A 589 72.76 6.88 -42.07
C GLN A 589 73.24 7.96 -41.10
N GLN A 590 74.45 7.78 -40.57
CA GLN A 590 75.30 8.88 -40.13
C GLN A 590 76.74 8.38 -40.02
N TYR A 591 77.37 8.18 -41.17
CA TYR A 591 78.81 8.32 -41.35
C TYR A 591 79.08 8.65 -42.82
N SER A 592 79.10 9.93 -43.14
CA SER A 592 79.95 10.47 -44.21
C SER A 592 80.00 11.99 -44.15
N THR A 593 81.19 12.46 -43.77
CA THR A 593 81.88 13.72 -44.13
C THR A 593 81.42 15.06 -43.55
N LEU A 594 82.28 15.54 -42.63
CA LEU A 594 82.79 16.90 -42.37
C LEU A 594 81.81 18.07 -42.27
#